data_AF-A0A3N4L227-F1
#
_entry.id   AF-A0A3N4L227-F1
#
_cell.length_a   1.000
_cell.length_b   1.000
_cell.length_c   1.000
_cell.angle_alpha   90.00
_cell.angle_beta   90.00
_cell.angle_gamma   90.00
#
_symmetry.space_group_name_H-M   'P 1'
#
loop_
_entity.id
_entity.type
_entity.pdbx_description
1 polymer ?
#
loop_
_entity_poly.entity_id
_entity_poly.type
_entity_poly.pdbx_seq_one_letter_code
_entity_poly.pdbx_strand_id
1 'polypeptide(L)'
;MVDSTPTTCFNILQLAAAATETAPDSTSSSSAPAAISSPAAQVGLVTFPDELILYILKFLDVPELYVLARTSRHLRALSTDPLLHLTRLKTAKQTLNISLSHRPSLDDVQRSGRIYLTRRQVAQRSLARSLTLIRLKRKLSNRPSIPSLIERGVLPAPYYHKSADDTAIWQPVRISPVFLGTAKELEKQRVKDMLRGWVGNKRPSLADAERVGWIEKAYLEEERPKVREMATRFTKRCIGGSQRQNSRWGKGRVLRNDPPRAHVLGLRTYYERLASAV
;
A
#
# COMPACT_ATOMS: atom_id res chain seq x y z
N MET A 1 51.28 -4.38 -18.41
CA MET A 1 50.92 -3.29 -19.33
C MET A 1 49.42 -3.29 -19.50
N VAL A 2 48.72 -2.46 -18.73
CA VAL A 2 47.82 -1.37 -19.16
C VAL A 2 47.22 -0.87 -17.84
N ASP A 3 47.59 0.37 -17.54
CA ASP A 3 47.24 1.16 -16.37
C ASP A 3 45.76 1.57 -16.39
N SER A 4 45.18 1.83 -15.22
CA SER A 4 44.63 3.15 -14.87
C SER A 4 43.80 3.13 -13.59
N THR A 5 44.02 4.19 -12.82
CA THR A 5 43.67 4.49 -11.43
C THR A 5 42.28 5.17 -11.30
N PRO A 6 41.77 5.40 -10.07
CA PRO A 6 40.35 5.66 -9.80
C PRO A 6 39.97 7.14 -9.91
N THR A 7 38.75 7.40 -10.42
CA THR A 7 38.22 8.76 -10.58
C THR A 7 37.54 9.26 -9.29
N THR A 8 38.20 10.24 -8.70
CA THR A 8 37.73 11.19 -7.69
C THR A 8 36.74 12.19 -8.32
N CYS A 9 35.60 12.46 -7.68
CA CYS A 9 34.80 13.66 -7.98
C CYS A 9 34.40 14.34 -6.66
N PHE A 10 34.96 15.52 -6.46
CA PHE A 10 34.72 16.47 -5.37
C PHE A 10 34.55 17.86 -6.03
N ASN A 11 33.67 18.69 -5.45
CA ASN A 11 33.33 20.10 -5.77
C ASN A 11 32.44 20.35 -7.01
N ILE A 12 31.28 21.05 -6.96
CA ILE A 12 30.79 22.27 -6.29
C ILE A 12 31.32 23.60 -6.90
N LEU A 13 30.36 24.32 -7.53
CA LEU A 13 30.21 25.76 -7.80
C LEU A 13 31.25 26.51 -8.68
N GLN A 14 30.77 26.99 -9.84
CA GLN A 14 31.17 28.28 -10.45
C GLN A 14 30.08 28.70 -11.46
N LEU A 15 29.32 29.78 -11.21
CA LEU A 15 29.61 31.19 -11.55
C LEU A 15 29.27 31.52 -13.02
N ALA A 16 28.13 32.17 -13.24
CA ALA A 16 27.77 32.79 -14.51
C ALA A 16 27.36 34.25 -14.25
N ALA A 17 28.24 35.18 -14.64
CA ALA A 17 28.00 36.60 -14.72
C ALA A 17 28.67 37.10 -16.02
N ALA A 18 27.86 37.51 -16.99
CA ALA A 18 28.18 38.36 -18.15
C ALA A 18 26.84 38.63 -18.86
N ALA A 19 26.29 39.85 -18.77
CA ALA A 19 26.54 40.99 -19.67
C ALA A 19 25.50 41.03 -20.81
N THR A 20 24.75 42.13 -20.91
CA THR A 20 24.67 42.98 -22.12
C THR A 20 23.83 44.23 -21.86
N GLU A 21 24.44 45.36 -22.18
CA GLU A 21 23.85 46.69 -22.35
C GLU A 21 22.93 46.71 -23.60
N THR A 22 21.98 47.64 -23.64
CA THR A 22 21.69 48.47 -24.83
C THR A 22 20.63 49.53 -24.50
N ALA A 23 21.00 50.80 -24.71
CA ALA A 23 20.10 51.96 -24.82
C ALA A 23 19.42 51.98 -26.21
N PRO A 24 18.39 52.82 -26.45
CA PRO A 24 18.66 54.17 -26.99
C PRO A 24 17.69 55.33 -26.61
N ASP A 25 18.29 56.52 -26.59
CA ASP A 25 17.92 57.94 -26.85
C ASP A 25 16.49 58.46 -27.15
N SER A 26 16.10 59.45 -26.33
CA SER A 26 15.70 60.86 -26.62
C SER A 26 14.39 61.31 -27.31
N THR A 27 13.93 62.50 -26.84
CA THR A 27 12.96 63.52 -27.35
C THR A 27 11.47 63.31 -27.00
N SER A 28 10.65 64.27 -26.56
CA SER A 28 10.78 65.69 -26.19
C SER A 28 9.48 66.19 -25.48
N SER A 29 9.63 67.16 -24.58
CA SER A 29 8.70 68.27 -24.21
C SER A 29 7.20 68.03 -23.92
N SER A 30 6.73 68.51 -22.76
CA SER A 30 5.73 69.61 -22.65
C SER A 30 4.78 69.48 -21.44
N SER A 31 4.73 70.57 -20.65
CA SER A 31 3.58 71.12 -19.90
C SER A 31 2.84 70.27 -18.85
N ALA A 32 3.04 70.64 -17.58
CA ALA A 32 2.05 70.58 -16.48
C ALA A 32 0.85 71.52 -16.76
N PRO A 33 -0.28 71.57 -16.00
CA PRO A 33 -0.48 71.07 -14.62
C PRO A 33 -1.86 70.44 -14.25
N ALA A 34 -1.88 69.82 -13.07
CA ALA A 34 -2.96 69.69 -12.06
C ALA A 34 -4.40 69.34 -12.49
N ALA A 35 -4.95 68.22 -11.98
CA ALA A 35 -5.62 68.19 -10.67
C ALA A 35 -6.46 66.90 -10.46
N ILE A 36 -6.73 66.61 -9.18
CA ILE A 36 -7.78 65.73 -8.64
C ILE A 36 -7.51 64.21 -8.66
N SER A 37 -6.72 63.75 -7.69
CA SER A 37 -7.17 62.60 -6.89
C SER A 37 -6.79 62.83 -5.43
N SER A 38 -7.78 62.68 -4.56
CA SER A 38 -7.72 62.89 -3.11
C SER A 38 -6.52 62.18 -2.46
N PRO A 39 -5.69 62.84 -1.63
CA PRO A 39 -4.75 62.14 -0.77
C PRO A 39 -5.54 61.52 0.39
N ALA A 40 -6.24 60.41 0.13
CA ALA A 40 -6.47 59.47 1.21
C ALA A 40 -5.08 59.09 1.70
N ALA A 41 -4.67 59.59 2.86
CA ALA A 41 -3.37 59.33 3.45
C ALA A 41 -3.14 57.82 3.43
N GLN A 42 -2.35 57.35 2.47
CA GLN A 42 -2.02 55.94 2.38
C GLN A 42 -1.18 55.67 3.61
N VAL A 43 -1.78 55.02 4.60
CA VAL A 43 -1.11 54.62 5.84
C VAL A 43 -0.06 53.59 5.43
N GLY A 44 1.16 54.07 5.21
CA GLY A 44 2.29 53.25 4.84
C GLY A 44 2.97 52.67 6.07
N LEU A 45 3.79 51.63 5.86
CA LEU A 45 4.55 51.01 6.94
C LEU A 45 5.42 52.01 7.72
N VAL A 46 5.85 53.09 7.05
CA VAL A 46 6.69 54.18 7.58
C VAL A 46 5.92 55.16 8.46
N THR A 47 4.58 55.11 8.47
CA THR A 47 3.74 55.93 9.34
C THR A 47 3.58 55.34 10.74
N PHE A 48 3.91 54.05 10.92
CA PHE A 48 3.86 53.40 12.23
C PHE A 48 5.05 53.79 13.12
N PRO A 49 4.89 53.75 14.45
CA PRO A 49 6.01 53.88 15.38
C PRO A 49 7.07 52.78 15.15
N ASP A 50 8.34 53.15 15.35
CA ASP A 50 9.51 52.27 15.16
C ASP A 50 9.38 50.94 15.92
N GLU A 51 8.77 50.95 17.11
CA GLU A 51 8.53 49.75 17.93
C GLU A 51 7.68 48.69 17.21
N LEU A 52 6.62 49.14 16.50
CA LEU A 52 5.76 48.23 15.75
C LEU A 52 6.47 47.70 14.50
N ILE A 53 7.27 48.54 13.86
CA ILE A 53 8.07 48.17 12.70
C ILE A 53 9.12 47.12 13.12
N LEU A 54 9.84 47.35 14.22
CA LEU A 54 10.80 46.40 14.78
C LEU A 54 10.15 45.07 15.17
N TYR A 55 8.95 45.12 15.75
CA TYR A 55 8.18 43.92 16.07
C TYR A 55 7.84 43.11 14.81
N ILE A 56 7.45 43.76 13.71
CA ILE A 56 7.17 43.09 12.43
C ILE A 56 8.47 42.52 11.84
N LEU A 57 9.53 43.32 11.78
CA LEU A 57 10.83 42.92 11.20
C LEU A 57 11.48 41.75 11.95
N LYS A 58 11.13 41.50 13.21
CA LYS A 58 11.57 40.33 13.98
C LYS A 58 11.17 39.00 13.31
N PHE A 59 10.03 38.95 12.63
CA PHE A 59 9.49 37.72 12.02
C PHE A 59 10.00 37.47 10.60
N LEU A 60 10.66 38.45 9.98
CA LEU A 60 11.18 38.32 8.62
C LEU A 60 12.54 37.62 8.63
N ASP A 61 12.83 36.90 7.55
CA ASP A 61 14.11 36.23 7.37
C ASP A 61 15.22 37.19 6.92
N VAL A 62 16.49 36.83 7.16
CA VAL A 62 17.66 37.66 6.78
C VAL A 62 17.62 38.18 5.33
N PRO A 63 17.30 37.36 4.29
CA PRO A 63 17.14 37.87 2.93
C PRO A 63 16.01 38.90 2.77
N GLU A 64 14.91 38.75 3.49
CA GLU A 64 13.76 39.65 3.39
C GLU A 64 14.05 41.02 4.03
N LEU A 65 14.77 41.03 5.16
CA LEU A 65 15.27 42.30 5.74
C LEU A 65 16.20 43.03 4.77
N TYR A 66 17.05 42.31 4.05
CA TYR A 66 17.95 42.92 3.06
C TYR A 66 17.18 43.57 1.91
N VAL A 67 16.11 42.93 1.43
CA VAL A 67 15.24 43.52 0.40
C VAL A 67 14.57 44.78 0.93
N LEU A 68 14.01 44.75 2.15
CA LEU A 68 13.39 45.93 2.77
C LEU A 68 14.38 47.08 2.97
N ALA A 69 15.62 46.78 3.36
CA ALA A 69 16.69 47.77 3.50
C ALA A 69 17.03 48.49 2.19
N ARG A 70 16.71 47.91 1.02
CA ARG A 70 16.89 48.56 -0.29
C ARG A 70 15.71 49.47 -0.67
N THR A 71 14.53 49.23 -0.11
CA THR A 71 13.31 49.99 -0.46
C THR A 71 13.24 51.35 0.21
N SER A 72 13.72 51.48 1.46
CA SER A 72 13.71 52.77 2.17
C SER A 72 14.89 52.92 3.13
N ARG A 73 15.34 54.17 3.32
CA ARG A 73 16.44 54.49 4.26
C ARG A 73 16.04 54.28 5.72
N HIS A 74 14.77 54.53 6.04
CA HIS A 74 14.24 54.34 7.39
C HIS A 74 14.21 52.85 7.77
N LEU A 75 13.67 51.98 6.90
CA LEU A 75 13.71 50.53 7.14
C LEU A 75 15.14 49.98 7.10
N ARG A 76 16.04 50.59 6.33
CA ARG A 76 17.47 50.25 6.38
C ARG A 76 18.06 50.45 7.77
N ALA A 77 17.82 51.61 8.39
CA ALA A 77 18.30 51.90 9.74
C ALA A 77 17.73 50.90 10.78
N LEU A 78 16.41 50.66 10.72
CA LEU A 78 15.74 49.70 11.61
C LEU A 78 16.15 48.24 11.36
N SER A 79 16.45 47.86 10.12
CA SER A 79 16.89 46.51 9.78
C SER A 79 18.28 46.17 10.33
N THR A 80 19.12 47.19 10.54
CA THR A 80 20.47 47.07 11.11
C THR A 80 20.50 47.35 12.61
N ASP A 81 19.34 47.53 13.25
CA ASP A 81 19.24 47.81 14.68
C ASP A 81 19.76 46.62 15.51
N PRO A 82 20.72 46.83 16.44
CA PRO A 82 21.17 45.79 17.34
C PRO A 82 20.03 45.16 18.17
N LEU A 83 18.99 45.90 18.55
CA LEU A 83 17.90 45.35 19.37
C LEU A 83 17.12 44.26 18.64
N LEU A 84 16.84 44.48 17.35
CA LEU A 84 16.24 43.49 16.47
C LEU A 84 17.11 42.22 16.40
N HIS A 85 18.41 42.38 16.17
CA HIS A 85 19.31 41.24 16.04
C HIS A 85 19.46 40.46 17.37
N LEU A 86 19.49 41.16 18.51
CA LEU A 86 19.54 40.53 19.83
C LEU A 86 18.29 39.72 20.13
N THR A 87 17.09 40.22 19.80
CA THR A 87 15.83 39.49 20.02
C THR A 87 15.73 38.26 19.13
N ARG A 88 16.16 38.36 17.87
CA ARG A 88 16.24 37.22 16.94
C ARG A 88 17.24 36.17 17.41
N LEU A 89 18.41 36.58 17.88
CA LEU A 89 19.41 35.66 18.44
C LEU A 89 18.88 34.92 19.67
N LYS A 90 18.20 35.63 20.59
CA LYS A 90 17.55 34.99 21.75
C LYS A 90 16.51 33.96 21.32
N THR A 91 15.68 34.30 20.35
CA THR A 91 14.63 33.40 19.83
C THR A 91 15.26 32.17 19.15
N ALA A 92 16.26 32.37 18.29
CA ALA A 92 16.99 31.29 17.63
C ALA A 92 17.70 30.36 18.64
N LYS A 93 18.30 30.92 19.69
CA LYS A 93 18.90 30.13 20.78
C LYS A 93 17.85 29.27 21.48
N GLN A 94 16.67 29.82 21.77
CA GLN A 94 15.57 29.09 22.40
C GLN A 94 15.05 27.97 21.49
N THR A 95 14.78 28.24 20.21
CA THR A 95 14.29 27.24 19.26
C THR A 95 15.32 26.14 19.00
N LEU A 96 16.61 26.49 18.92
CA LEU A 96 17.68 25.50 18.82
C LEU A 96 17.77 24.62 20.07
N ASN A 97 17.66 25.20 21.26
CA ASN A 97 17.71 24.41 22.50
C ASN A 97 16.56 23.38 22.57
N ILE A 98 15.35 23.80 22.19
CA ILE A 98 14.18 22.91 22.13
C ILE A 98 14.36 21.84 21.05
N SER A 99 14.80 22.20 19.84
CA SER A 99 14.96 21.22 18.76
C SER A 99 16.10 20.23 19.02
N LEU A 100 17.16 20.66 19.71
CA LEU A 100 18.26 19.79 20.12
C LEU A 100 17.84 18.82 21.24
N SER A 101 16.97 19.22 22.16
CA SER A 101 16.49 18.32 23.24
C SER A 101 15.58 17.21 22.71
N HIS A 102 14.81 17.47 21.66
CA HIS A 102 13.98 16.47 20.99
C HIS A 102 14.74 15.63 19.95
N ARG A 103 16.05 15.82 19.79
CA ARG A 103 16.85 15.08 18.83
C ARG A 103 16.97 13.61 19.25
N PRO A 104 16.61 12.64 18.40
CA PRO A 104 16.79 11.22 18.71
C PRO A 104 18.28 10.89 18.85
N SER A 105 18.61 9.94 19.73
CA SER A 105 19.98 9.52 19.93
C SER A 105 20.55 8.87 18.66
N LEU A 106 21.88 8.89 18.51
CA LEU A 106 22.53 8.25 17.37
C LEU A 106 22.17 6.77 17.27
N ASP A 107 22.06 6.08 18.41
CA ASP A 107 21.70 4.67 18.47
C ASP A 107 20.27 4.42 17.99
N ASP A 108 19.32 5.32 18.31
CA ASP A 108 17.94 5.21 17.81
C ASP A 108 17.89 5.34 16.28
N VAL A 109 18.64 6.31 15.73
CA VAL A 109 18.73 6.52 14.29
C VAL A 109 19.43 5.34 13.60
N GLN A 110 20.47 4.78 14.22
CA GLN A 110 21.18 3.59 13.73
C GLN A 110 20.31 2.34 13.74
N ARG A 111 19.51 2.13 14.80
CA ARG A 111 18.57 1.01 14.92
C ARG A 111 17.50 1.03 13.83
N SER A 112 17.01 2.22 13.46
CA SER A 112 16.08 2.36 12.33
C SER A 112 16.68 1.91 10.99
N GLY A 113 18.02 1.99 10.86
CA GLY A 113 18.79 1.64 9.66
C GLY A 113 18.42 2.42 8.39
N ARG A 114 17.47 3.35 8.44
CA ARG A 114 16.94 4.04 7.25
C ARG A 114 17.68 5.35 6.97
N ILE A 115 18.02 6.09 8.02
CA ILE A 115 18.55 7.45 7.93
C ILE A 115 20.07 7.46 8.08
N TYR A 116 20.60 6.81 9.13
CA TYR A 116 22.04 6.70 9.35
C TYR A 116 22.51 5.29 9.03
N LEU A 117 23.58 5.20 8.24
CA LEU A 117 24.15 3.94 7.77
C LEU A 117 25.63 3.90 8.10
N THR A 118 26.05 2.87 8.82
CA THR A 118 27.48 2.59 9.00
C THR A 118 28.07 2.02 7.72
N ARG A 119 29.39 2.16 7.52
CA ARG A 119 30.11 1.57 6.38
C ARG A 119 29.81 0.07 6.22
N ARG A 120 29.70 -0.64 7.35
CA ARG A 120 29.31 -2.06 7.40
C ARG A 120 27.91 -2.28 6.87
N GLN A 121 26.91 -1.50 7.29
CA GLN A 121 25.53 -1.64 6.80
C GLN A 121 25.42 -1.34 5.30
N VAL A 122 26.21 -0.39 4.78
CA VAL A 122 26.29 -0.11 3.34
C VAL A 122 26.83 -1.34 2.59
N ALA A 123 27.93 -1.93 3.05
CA ALA A 123 28.50 -3.13 2.44
C ALA A 123 27.57 -4.36 2.58
N GLN A 124 26.89 -4.52 3.72
CA GLN A 124 25.89 -5.57 3.91
C GLN A 124 24.71 -5.42 2.94
N ARG A 125 24.26 -4.20 2.65
CA ARG A 125 23.18 -3.94 1.69
C ARG A 125 23.61 -4.22 0.25
N SER A 126 24.82 -3.83 -0.15
CA SER A 126 25.31 -4.13 -1.49
C SER A 126 25.45 -5.64 -1.71
N LEU A 127 25.95 -6.36 -0.71
CA LEU A 127 26.03 -7.83 -0.73
C LEU A 127 24.62 -8.46 -0.72
N ALA A 128 23.70 -7.99 0.12
CA ALA A 128 22.33 -8.49 0.13
C ALA A 128 21.67 -8.33 -1.25
N ARG A 129 21.85 -7.17 -1.89
CA ARG A 129 21.37 -6.91 -3.25
C ARG A 129 21.99 -7.86 -4.26
N SER A 130 23.31 -8.04 -4.24
CA SER A 130 23.99 -8.95 -5.18
C SER A 130 23.53 -10.40 -5.00
N LEU A 131 23.36 -10.87 -3.77
CA LEU A 131 22.82 -12.20 -3.48
C LEU A 131 21.36 -12.34 -3.93
N THR A 132 20.52 -11.33 -3.70
CA THR A 132 19.14 -11.36 -4.22
C THR A 132 19.10 -11.38 -5.73
N LEU A 133 19.98 -10.62 -6.40
CA LEU A 133 20.11 -10.62 -7.85
C LEU A 133 20.51 -12.01 -8.36
N ILE A 134 21.54 -12.62 -7.78
CA ILE A 134 21.97 -13.98 -8.15
C ILE A 134 20.83 -14.98 -7.95
N ARG A 135 20.13 -14.92 -6.82
CA ARG A 135 18.97 -15.79 -6.53
C ARG A 135 17.87 -15.59 -7.56
N LEU A 136 17.51 -14.34 -7.88
CA LEU A 136 16.50 -14.03 -8.89
C LEU A 136 16.93 -14.51 -10.28
N LYS A 137 18.18 -14.28 -10.68
CA LYS A 137 18.72 -14.75 -11.96
C LYS A 137 18.58 -16.26 -12.11
N ARG A 138 18.91 -17.04 -11.06
CA ARG A 138 18.70 -18.50 -11.03
C ARG A 138 17.23 -18.92 -11.05
N LYS A 139 16.35 -18.16 -10.37
CA LYS A 139 14.91 -18.46 -10.36
C LYS A 139 14.24 -18.13 -11.70
N LEU A 140 14.70 -17.08 -12.37
CA LEU A 140 14.22 -16.68 -13.69
C LEU A 140 14.70 -17.65 -14.77
N SER A 141 15.94 -18.16 -14.70
CA SER A 141 16.41 -19.20 -15.63
C SER A 141 15.62 -20.50 -15.49
N ASN A 142 15.24 -20.87 -14.26
CA ASN A 142 14.48 -22.08 -13.97
C ASN A 142 12.97 -21.83 -13.99
N ARG A 143 12.51 -20.75 -14.62
CA ARG A 143 11.09 -20.39 -14.64
C ARG A 143 10.32 -21.43 -15.45
N PRO A 144 9.32 -22.13 -14.86
CA PRO A 144 8.49 -23.05 -15.61
C PRO A 144 7.70 -22.32 -16.69
N SER A 145 7.54 -22.95 -17.84
CA SER A 145 6.74 -22.43 -18.94
C SER A 145 5.25 -22.44 -18.56
N ILE A 146 4.46 -21.54 -19.14
CA ILE A 146 3.01 -21.48 -18.94
C ILE A 146 2.32 -22.84 -19.18
N PRO A 147 2.62 -23.62 -20.24
CA PRO A 147 1.97 -24.92 -20.44
C PRO A 147 2.28 -25.90 -19.30
N SER A 148 3.53 -25.94 -18.81
CA SER A 148 3.87 -26.78 -17.65
C SER A 148 3.11 -26.39 -16.37
N LEU A 149 2.68 -25.13 -16.25
CA LEU A 149 1.82 -24.67 -15.15
C LEU A 149 0.35 -25.03 -15.34
N ILE A 150 -0.13 -25.10 -16.58
CA ILE A 150 -1.48 -25.56 -16.93
C ILE A 150 -1.60 -27.07 -16.68
N GLU A 151 -0.62 -27.85 -17.14
CA GLU A 151 -0.54 -29.31 -16.91
C GLU A 151 -0.53 -29.65 -15.41
N ARG A 152 0.18 -28.84 -14.60
CA ARG A 152 0.21 -28.98 -13.14
C ARG A 152 -1.04 -28.44 -12.45
N GLY A 153 -2.01 -27.88 -13.18
CA GLY A 153 -3.26 -27.34 -12.64
C GLY A 153 -3.10 -26.05 -11.82
N VAL A 154 -1.95 -25.37 -11.90
CA VAL A 154 -1.70 -24.10 -11.21
C VAL A 154 -2.42 -22.96 -11.93
N LEU A 155 -2.35 -22.94 -13.26
CA LEU A 155 -3.09 -22.02 -14.12
C LEU A 155 -4.26 -22.75 -14.81
N PRO A 156 -5.44 -22.13 -14.97
CA PRO A 156 -6.53 -22.76 -15.69
C PRO A 156 -6.27 -22.73 -17.20
N ALA A 157 -6.47 -23.87 -17.85
CA ALA A 157 -6.34 -24.02 -19.30
C ALA A 157 -7.18 -23.03 -20.14
N PRO A 158 -8.46 -22.71 -19.84
CA PRO A 158 -9.29 -21.93 -20.75
C PRO A 158 -8.91 -20.44 -20.83
N TYR A 159 -8.02 -19.97 -19.95
CA TYR A 159 -7.63 -18.56 -19.88
C TYR A 159 -6.28 -18.26 -20.50
N TYR A 160 -5.66 -19.24 -21.17
CA TYR A 160 -4.44 -19.06 -21.93
C TYR A 160 -4.56 -19.78 -23.27
N HIS A 161 -4.16 -19.11 -24.35
CA HIS A 161 -4.15 -19.70 -25.69
C HIS A 161 -2.77 -19.56 -26.31
N LYS A 162 -2.46 -20.45 -27.25
CA LYS A 162 -1.29 -20.30 -28.11
C LYS A 162 -1.57 -19.14 -29.07
N SER A 163 -0.63 -18.21 -29.21
CA SER A 163 -0.72 -17.15 -30.24
C SER A 163 -0.91 -17.78 -31.62
N ALA A 164 -1.72 -17.13 -32.47
CA ALA A 164 -1.97 -17.59 -33.85
C ALA A 164 -0.70 -17.55 -34.71
N ASP A 165 0.18 -16.59 -34.42
CA ASP A 165 1.54 -16.56 -34.95
C ASP A 165 2.34 -17.58 -34.16
N ASP A 166 2.80 -18.65 -34.82
CA ASP A 166 3.39 -19.89 -34.28
C ASP A 166 4.59 -19.74 -33.32
N THR A 167 4.91 -18.52 -32.90
CA THR A 167 5.67 -18.22 -31.70
C THR A 167 5.11 -18.96 -30.47
N ALA A 168 6.00 -19.63 -29.72
CA ALA A 168 5.70 -20.38 -28.50
C ALA A 168 5.29 -19.49 -27.30
N ILE A 169 4.61 -18.37 -27.57
CA ILE A 169 4.16 -17.38 -26.61
C ILE A 169 2.70 -17.68 -26.28
N TRP A 170 2.48 -18.12 -25.03
CA TRP A 170 1.13 -18.30 -24.50
C TRP A 170 0.59 -16.95 -24.03
N GLN A 171 -0.52 -16.52 -24.61
CA GLN A 171 -1.16 -15.25 -24.29
C GLN A 171 -2.36 -15.47 -23.35
N PRO A 172 -2.55 -14.62 -22.33
CA PRO A 172 -3.76 -14.66 -21.53
C PRO A 172 -4.96 -14.33 -22.42
N VAL A 173 -6.04 -15.10 -22.29
CA VAL A 173 -7.36 -14.70 -22.78
C VAL A 173 -7.75 -13.38 -22.09
N ARG A 174 -8.62 -12.58 -22.71
CA ARG A 174 -9.05 -11.22 -22.32
C ARG A 174 -9.68 -11.08 -20.91
N ILE A 175 -9.43 -12.00 -19.99
CA ILE A 175 -9.88 -11.95 -18.60
C ILE A 175 -8.68 -11.48 -17.78
N SER A 176 -8.80 -10.29 -17.20
CA SER A 176 -7.80 -9.76 -16.26
C SER A 176 -7.61 -10.74 -15.09
N PRO A 177 -6.37 -10.88 -14.57
CA PRO A 177 -6.08 -11.76 -13.43
C PRO A 177 -6.97 -11.51 -12.21
N VAL A 178 -7.50 -10.29 -12.07
CA VAL A 178 -8.44 -9.90 -11.00
C VAL A 178 -9.75 -10.70 -11.07
N PHE A 179 -10.23 -11.03 -12.27
CA PHE A 179 -11.49 -11.75 -12.48
C PHE A 179 -11.34 -13.28 -12.56
N LEU A 180 -10.12 -13.82 -12.47
CA LEU A 180 -9.91 -15.27 -12.54
C LEU A 180 -10.60 -16.00 -11.39
N GLY A 181 -10.68 -15.40 -10.21
CA GLY A 181 -11.38 -15.98 -9.07
C GLY A 181 -12.89 -16.05 -9.29
N THR A 182 -13.49 -14.95 -9.75
CA THR A 182 -14.92 -14.87 -10.03
C THR A 182 -15.32 -15.76 -11.21
N ALA A 183 -14.50 -15.79 -12.27
CA ALA A 183 -14.74 -16.65 -13.43
C ALA A 183 -14.71 -18.14 -13.06
N LYS A 184 -13.75 -18.57 -12.21
CA LYS A 184 -13.72 -19.93 -11.67
C LYS A 184 -14.95 -20.29 -10.85
N GLU A 185 -15.40 -19.39 -9.98
CA GLU A 185 -16.58 -19.68 -9.15
C GLU A 185 -17.85 -19.73 -10.00
N LEU A 186 -17.97 -18.87 -11.03
CA LEU A 186 -19.06 -18.93 -12.01
C LEU A 186 -19.04 -20.23 -12.81
N GLU A 187 -17.87 -20.69 -13.28
CA GLU A 187 -17.73 -21.98 -13.96
C GLU A 187 -18.15 -23.13 -13.06
N LYS A 188 -17.71 -23.10 -11.80
CA LYS A 188 -18.11 -24.10 -10.79
C LYS A 188 -19.61 -24.06 -10.51
N GLN A 189 -20.22 -22.87 -10.45
CA GLN A 189 -21.66 -22.71 -10.31
C GLN A 189 -22.39 -23.25 -11.54
N ARG A 190 -21.96 -22.92 -12.75
CA ARG A 190 -22.51 -23.50 -13.99
C ARG A 190 -22.43 -25.02 -13.99
N VAL A 191 -21.30 -25.60 -13.62
CA VAL A 191 -21.15 -27.06 -13.51
C VAL A 191 -22.08 -27.62 -12.44
N LYS A 192 -22.21 -26.96 -11.28
CA LYS A 192 -23.15 -27.37 -10.22
C LYS A 192 -24.60 -27.30 -10.71
N ASP A 193 -24.99 -26.26 -11.40
CA ASP A 193 -26.37 -26.05 -11.88
C ASP A 193 -26.70 -27.05 -13.00
N MET A 194 -25.75 -27.30 -13.92
CA MET A 194 -25.85 -28.38 -14.90
C MET A 194 -25.99 -29.75 -14.23
N LEU A 195 -25.18 -30.05 -13.20
CA LEU A 195 -25.27 -31.30 -12.46
C LEU A 195 -26.58 -31.40 -11.67
N ARG A 196 -27.10 -30.32 -11.10
CA ARG A 196 -28.41 -30.30 -10.43
C ARG A 196 -29.53 -30.62 -11.43
N GLY A 197 -29.50 -29.99 -12.61
CA GLY A 197 -30.45 -30.28 -13.69
C GLY A 197 -30.32 -31.72 -14.22
N TRP A 198 -29.10 -32.23 -14.35
CA TRP A 198 -28.86 -33.61 -14.78
C TRP A 198 -29.32 -34.64 -13.73
N VAL A 199 -29.01 -34.42 -12.46
CA VAL A 199 -29.46 -35.28 -11.35
C VAL A 199 -30.98 -35.21 -11.17
N GLY A 200 -31.61 -34.06 -11.42
CA GLY A 200 -33.07 -33.89 -11.33
C GLY A 200 -33.82 -34.55 -12.49
N ASN A 201 -33.30 -34.47 -13.72
CA ASN A 201 -34.01 -34.91 -14.92
C ASN A 201 -33.62 -36.30 -15.44
N LYS A 202 -32.42 -36.79 -15.08
CA LYS A 202 -31.85 -38.03 -15.66
C LYS A 202 -31.35 -39.02 -14.62
N ARG A 203 -31.58 -38.82 -13.32
CA ARG A 203 -31.32 -39.89 -12.35
C ARG A 203 -32.39 -40.96 -12.58
N PRO A 204 -32.08 -42.14 -13.17
CA PRO A 204 -33.05 -43.21 -13.23
C PRO A 204 -33.52 -43.49 -11.80
N SER A 205 -34.83 -43.62 -11.62
CA SER A 205 -35.36 -44.13 -10.35
C SER A 205 -34.67 -45.46 -10.07
N LEU A 206 -34.57 -45.87 -8.79
CA LEU A 206 -33.93 -47.14 -8.44
C LEU A 206 -34.52 -48.30 -9.27
N ALA A 207 -35.85 -48.27 -9.47
CA ALA A 207 -36.61 -49.21 -10.30
C ALA A 207 -36.29 -49.14 -11.81
N ASP A 208 -35.91 -47.97 -12.32
CA ASP A 208 -35.51 -47.79 -13.73
C ASP A 208 -34.07 -48.24 -13.94
N ALA A 209 -33.19 -47.99 -12.97
CA ALA A 209 -31.81 -48.48 -12.98
C ALA A 209 -31.73 -50.01 -12.88
N GLU A 210 -32.63 -50.63 -12.11
CA GLU A 210 -32.82 -52.08 -12.02
C GLU A 210 -33.31 -52.68 -13.34
N ARG A 211 -34.25 -52.03 -14.04
CA ARG A 211 -34.75 -52.49 -15.36
C ARG A 211 -33.68 -52.45 -16.45
N VAL A 212 -32.80 -51.46 -16.43
CA VAL A 212 -31.71 -51.31 -17.41
C VAL A 212 -30.47 -52.14 -17.00
N GLY A 213 -30.50 -52.84 -15.86
CA GLY A 213 -29.43 -53.73 -15.41
C GLY A 213 -28.17 -53.00 -14.92
N TRP A 214 -28.28 -51.72 -14.55
CA TRP A 214 -27.17 -50.94 -13.97
C TRP A 214 -26.91 -51.32 -12.50
N ILE A 215 -27.85 -52.02 -11.87
CA ILE A 215 -27.75 -52.60 -10.55
C ILE A 215 -27.96 -54.10 -10.72
N GLU A 216 -26.91 -54.89 -10.50
CA GLU A 216 -27.01 -56.34 -10.42
C GLU A 216 -27.86 -56.70 -9.18
N LYS A 217 -28.98 -57.43 -9.35
CA LYS A 217 -29.87 -57.87 -8.26
C LYS A 217 -29.14 -58.65 -7.15
N ALA A 218 -27.95 -59.17 -7.44
CA ALA A 218 -27.11 -59.92 -6.52
C ALA A 218 -26.73 -59.15 -5.23
N TYR A 219 -26.86 -57.81 -5.18
CA TYR A 219 -26.54 -57.00 -3.98
C TYR A 219 -27.77 -56.47 -3.21
N LEU A 220 -28.99 -56.82 -3.61
CA LEU A 220 -30.22 -56.39 -2.91
C LEU A 220 -30.82 -57.49 -2.04
N GLU A 221 -30.48 -58.77 -2.26
CA GLU A 221 -30.94 -59.90 -1.44
C GLU A 221 -30.02 -60.20 -0.25
N GLU A 222 -28.81 -59.63 -0.20
CA GLU A 222 -28.08 -59.53 1.06
C GLU A 222 -28.76 -58.46 1.93
N GLU A 223 -29.52 -58.91 2.92
CA GLU A 223 -30.19 -58.10 3.94
C GLU A 223 -29.34 -56.88 4.32
N ARG A 224 -29.68 -55.70 3.80
CA ARG A 224 -29.02 -54.46 4.22
C ARG A 224 -29.16 -54.37 5.74
N PRO A 225 -28.07 -54.39 6.52
CA PRO A 225 -28.15 -54.39 7.96
C PRO A 225 -28.93 -53.15 8.40
N LYS A 226 -29.92 -53.33 9.27
CA LYS A 226 -30.78 -52.23 9.74
C LYS A 226 -29.86 -51.10 10.24
N VAL A 227 -30.22 -49.84 9.96
CA VAL A 227 -29.41 -48.66 10.37
C VAL A 227 -29.00 -48.74 11.85
N ARG A 228 -29.88 -49.31 12.68
CA ARG A 228 -29.65 -49.59 14.10
C ARG A 228 -28.50 -50.57 14.35
N GLU A 229 -28.39 -51.65 13.58
CA GLU A 229 -27.30 -52.63 13.64
C GLU A 229 -25.97 -52.04 13.19
N MET A 230 -25.97 -51.27 12.09
CA MET A 230 -24.79 -50.54 11.65
C MET A 230 -24.31 -49.53 12.70
N ALA A 231 -25.23 -48.75 13.27
CA ALA A 231 -24.92 -47.81 14.34
C ALA A 231 -24.33 -48.53 15.57
N THR A 232 -24.90 -49.67 15.98
CA THR A 232 -24.35 -50.48 17.09
C THR A 232 -22.99 -51.12 16.78
N ARG A 233 -22.72 -51.49 15.52
CA ARG A 233 -21.39 -51.99 15.11
C ARG A 233 -20.34 -50.89 15.18
N PHE A 234 -20.68 -49.67 14.79
CA PHE A 234 -19.78 -48.52 14.89
C PHE A 234 -19.55 -48.06 16.33
N THR A 235 -20.56 -48.11 17.21
CA THR A 235 -20.38 -47.75 18.63
C THR A 235 -19.64 -48.83 19.42
N LYS A 236 -19.90 -50.13 19.17
CA LYS A 236 -19.17 -51.23 19.81
C LYS A 236 -17.68 -51.25 19.44
N ARG A 237 -17.33 -50.90 18.19
CA ARG A 237 -15.93 -50.82 17.74
C ARG A 237 -15.16 -49.65 18.37
N CYS A 238 -15.84 -48.67 18.98
CA CYS A 238 -15.18 -47.57 19.70
C CYS A 238 -14.89 -47.88 21.18
N ILE A 239 -15.44 -48.95 21.76
CA ILE A 239 -15.34 -49.21 23.21
C ILE A 239 -14.29 -50.29 23.53
N GLY A 240 -13.95 -51.18 22.60
CA GLY A 240 -12.94 -52.22 22.81
C GLY A 240 -11.73 -52.12 21.88
N GLY A 241 -10.61 -51.59 22.37
CA GLY A 241 -9.27 -51.92 21.85
C GLY A 241 -8.61 -50.90 20.91
N SER A 242 -7.53 -50.31 21.43
CA SER A 242 -6.59 -49.37 20.82
C SER A 242 -6.06 -49.73 19.41
N GLN A 243 -6.33 -48.87 18.42
CA GLN A 243 -5.31 -48.42 17.45
C GLN A 243 -5.71 -47.05 16.87
N ARG A 244 -5.27 -45.98 17.53
CA ARG A 244 -5.43 -44.60 17.03
C ARG A 244 -4.47 -44.36 15.86
N GLN A 245 -4.90 -44.72 14.66
CA GLN A 245 -4.40 -44.07 13.44
C GLN A 245 -5.51 -43.25 12.80
N ASN A 246 -5.37 -41.92 12.95
CA ASN A 246 -5.82 -40.85 12.07
C ASN A 246 -6.80 -41.20 10.94
N SER A 247 -8.03 -41.60 11.29
CA SER A 247 -9.16 -41.56 10.37
C SER A 247 -10.26 -40.69 10.97
N ARG A 248 -9.96 -39.40 11.11
CA ARG A 248 -10.90 -38.37 11.57
C ARG A 248 -11.57 -37.72 10.36
N TRP A 249 -12.32 -38.50 9.58
CA TRP A 249 -13.36 -37.92 8.73
C TRP A 249 -14.59 -37.68 9.61
N GLY A 250 -14.99 -36.41 9.76
CA GLY A 250 -16.28 -36.02 10.33
C GLY A 250 -16.28 -35.41 11.74
N LYS A 251 -15.18 -35.39 12.51
CA LYS A 251 -15.14 -34.62 13.76
C LYS A 251 -14.66 -33.18 13.52
N GLY A 252 -15.61 -32.27 13.36
CA GLY A 252 -15.49 -30.88 13.77
C GLY A 252 -14.81 -29.94 12.79
N ARG A 253 -15.45 -29.68 11.64
CA ARG A 253 -15.52 -28.27 11.21
C ARG A 253 -16.46 -27.59 12.19
N VAL A 254 -15.89 -27.05 13.28
CA VAL A 254 -16.51 -25.92 13.94
C VAL A 254 -16.51 -24.82 12.88
N LEU A 255 -17.67 -24.57 12.26
CA LEU A 255 -17.88 -23.27 11.64
C LEU A 255 -17.61 -22.27 12.75
N ARG A 256 -16.54 -21.50 12.61
CA ARG A 256 -16.10 -20.48 13.58
C ARG A 256 -17.10 -19.33 13.73
N ASN A 257 -18.28 -19.45 13.11
CA ASN A 257 -19.28 -18.42 12.92
C ASN A 257 -20.69 -18.83 13.36
N ASP A 258 -20.89 -19.99 13.98
CA ASP A 258 -22.14 -20.21 14.71
C ASP A 258 -21.99 -19.49 16.06
N PRO A 259 -22.65 -18.33 16.29
CA PRO A 259 -22.55 -17.67 17.57
C PRO A 259 -23.01 -18.63 18.67
N PRO A 260 -22.29 -18.74 19.79
CA PRO A 260 -22.68 -19.61 20.90
C PRO A 260 -24.10 -19.26 21.34
N ARG A 261 -24.87 -20.25 21.80
CA ARG A 261 -26.28 -20.11 22.25
C ARG A 261 -26.50 -18.92 23.20
N ALA A 262 -25.48 -18.55 23.98
CA ALA A 262 -25.47 -17.36 24.83
C ALA A 262 -25.60 -16.03 24.07
N HIS A 263 -25.00 -15.90 22.88
CA HIS A 263 -25.10 -14.71 22.02
C HIS A 263 -26.49 -14.55 21.39
N VAL A 264 -27.15 -15.67 21.06
CA VAL A 264 -28.51 -15.69 20.51
C VAL A 264 -29.55 -15.32 21.58
N LEU A 265 -29.35 -15.75 22.83
CA LEU A 265 -30.18 -15.31 23.96
C LEU A 265 -29.95 -13.83 24.28
N GLY A 266 -28.71 -13.34 24.21
CA GLY A 266 -28.41 -11.91 24.39
C GLY A 266 -29.17 -11.02 23.39
N LEU A 267 -29.16 -11.38 22.10
CA LEU A 267 -29.93 -10.68 21.06
C LEU A 267 -31.45 -10.75 21.30
N ARG A 268 -31.97 -11.91 21.71
CA ARG A 268 -33.40 -12.05 22.04
C ARG A 268 -33.79 -11.14 23.21
N THR A 269 -33.02 -11.14 24.30
CA THR A 269 -33.28 -10.28 25.46
C THR A 269 -33.13 -8.79 25.14
N TYR A 270 -32.28 -8.44 24.18
CA TYR A 270 -32.12 -7.06 23.71
C TYR A 270 -33.36 -6.57 22.95
N TYR A 271 -33.89 -7.37 22.01
CA TYR A 271 -35.10 -7.00 21.28
C TYR A 271 -36.38 -7.09 22.12
N GLU A 272 -36.46 -8.04 23.06
CA GLU A 272 -37.56 -8.09 24.04
C GLU A 272 -37.55 -6.85 24.94
N ARG A 273 -36.37 -6.34 25.34
CA ARG A 273 -36.26 -5.07 26.09
C ARG A 273 -36.70 -3.84 25.29
N LEU A 274 -36.31 -3.75 24.01
CA LEU A 274 -36.76 -2.67 23.13
C LEU A 274 -38.27 -2.72 22.90
N ALA A 275 -38.85 -3.92 22.77
CA ALA A 275 -40.29 -4.11 22.61
C ALA A 275 -41.08 -3.76 23.89
N SER A 276 -40.49 -3.92 25.07
CA SER A 276 -41.11 -3.53 26.35
C SER A 276 -40.89 -2.05 26.74
N ALA A 277 -40.08 -1.31 25.98
CA ALA A 277 -39.76 0.11 26.22
C ALA A 277 -40.56 1.07 25.32
N VAL A 278 -41.49 0.53 24.53
CA VAL A 278 -42.55 1.25 23.79
C VAL A 278 -43.86 1.04 24.54
#